data_AF-A0A099CX30-F1
#
_entry.id   AF-A0A099CX30-F1
#
_cell.length_a   1.000
_cell.length_b   1.000
_cell.length_c   1.000
_cell.angle_alpha   90.00
_cell.angle_beta   90.00
_cell.angle_gamma   90.00
#
_symmetry.space_group_name_H-M   'P 1'
#
loop_
_entity.id
_entity.type
_entity.pdbx_description
1 polymer ?
#
loop_
_entity_poly.entity_id
_entity_poly.type
_entity_poly.pdbx_seq_one_letter_code
_entity_poly.pdbx_strand_id
1 'polypeptide(L)'
;MKIDVLNREPEHVQTTWDGQTRDRVKQWCTIEIDGLVTSFQHTVNPGEELKPGSYRLSPASFSVQNGRLQMNRPVLEPMRSNASPAKS
;
A
#
# COMPACT_ATOMS: atom_id res chain seq x y z
N MET A 1 -12.97 -1.01 0.64
CA MET A 1 -11.86 -0.07 0.43
C MET A 1 -10.92 -0.66 -0.59
N LYS A 2 -10.71 0.05 -1.69
CA LYS A 2 -9.82 -0.35 -2.79
C LYS A 2 -8.62 0.60 -2.79
N ILE A 3 -7.43 0.04 -2.94
CA ILE A 3 -6.18 0.80 -3.10
C ILE A 3 -5.61 0.43 -4.47
N ASP A 4 -5.31 1.42 -5.31
CA ASP A 4 -4.65 1.17 -6.58
C ASP A 4 -3.20 1.65 -6.51
N VAL A 5 -2.26 0.73 -6.76
CA VAL A 5 -0.83 1.06 -6.95
C VAL A 5 -0.68 1.55 -8.39
N LEU A 6 -0.22 2.79 -8.55
CA LEU A 6 -0.14 3.43 -9.86
C LEU A 6 1.02 2.88 -10.68
N ASN A 7 0.85 2.85 -12.00
CA ASN A 7 1.93 2.53 -12.94
C ASN A 7 2.85 3.74 -13.12
N ARG A 8 3.61 4.05 -12.07
CA ARG A 8 4.63 5.10 -12.05
C ARG A 8 5.95 4.51 -11.60
N GLU A 9 7.03 5.14 -12.04
CA GLU A 9 8.37 4.77 -11.60
C GLU A 9 8.48 4.98 -10.08
N PRO A 10 8.93 3.96 -9.33
CA PRO A 10 9.15 4.11 -7.89
C PRO A 10 10.27 5.12 -7.60
N GLU A 11 10.06 5.98 -6.60
CA GLU A 11 11.02 7.02 -6.22
C GLU A 11 11.96 6.50 -5.12
N HIS A 12 13.27 6.46 -5.39
CA HIS A 12 14.27 6.14 -4.38
C HIS A 12 14.48 7.32 -3.43
N VAL A 13 14.50 7.05 -2.13
CA VAL A 13 14.67 8.07 -1.11
C VAL A 13 15.47 7.53 0.08
N GLN A 14 16.28 8.39 0.68
CA GLN A 14 16.93 8.10 1.96
C GLN A 14 16.10 8.68 3.09
N THR A 15 15.78 7.84 4.08
CA THR A 15 15.03 8.25 5.27
C THR A 15 15.86 8.01 6.50
N THR A 16 16.03 9.05 7.32
CA THR A 16 16.69 8.94 8.63
C THR A 16 15.64 8.84 9.71
N TRP A 17 15.66 7.74 10.46
CA TRP A 17 14.80 7.53 11.63
C TRP A 17 15.63 6.94 12.76
N ASP A 18 15.50 7.50 13.96
CA ASP A 18 16.24 7.06 15.16
C ASP A 18 17.76 6.98 14.93
N GLY A 19 18.33 8.01 14.29
CA GLY A 19 19.75 8.10 13.97
C GLY A 19 20.25 7.16 12.87
N GLN A 20 19.39 6.31 12.31
CA GLN A 20 19.74 5.40 11.21
C GLN A 20 19.17 5.88 9.88
N THR A 21 20.06 6.09 8.89
CA THR A 21 19.67 6.34 7.50
C THR A 21 19.45 5.02 6.78
N ARG A 22 18.30 4.89 6.13
CA ARG A 22 17.93 3.71 5.34
C ARG A 22 17.46 4.13 3.96
N ASP A 23 17.91 3.40 2.95
CA ASP A 23 17.36 3.49 1.60
C ASP A 23 15.94 2.92 1.59
N ARG A 24 15.03 3.65 0.94
CA ARG A 24 13.62 3.32 0.79
C ARG A 24 13.18 3.59 -0.63
N VAL A 25 12.04 3.01 -0.98
CA VAL A 25 11.35 3.28 -2.23
C VAL A 25 9.94 3.76 -1.93
N LYS A 26 9.51 4.81 -2.61
CA LYS A 26 8.16 5.37 -2.53
C LYS A 26 7.38 5.04 -3.81
N GLN A 27 6.16 4.55 -3.64
CA GLN A 27 5.22 4.29 -4.73
C GLN A 27 3.96 5.11 -4.52
N TRP A 28 3.49 5.76 -5.58
CA TRP A 28 2.22 6.48 -5.54
C TRP A 28 1.05 5.51 -5.63
N CYS A 29 0.09 5.69 -4.73
CA CYS A 29 -1.14 4.92 -4.67
C CYS A 29 -2.34 5.86 -4.58
N THR A 30 -3.51 5.37 -4.96
CA THR A 30 -4.80 6.00 -4.67
C THR A 30 -5.62 5.10 -3.76
N ILE A 31 -6.40 5.72 -2.87
CA ILE A 31 -7.38 5.04 -2.02
C ILE A 31 -8.75 5.65 -2.28
N GLU A 32 -9.78 4.80 -2.37
CA GLU A 32 -11.17 5.22 -2.48
C GLU A 32 -11.94 4.88 -1.19
N ILE A 33 -12.55 5.90 -0.60
CA ILE A 33 -13.40 5.81 0.60
C ILE A 33 -14.69 6.55 0.29
N ASP A 34 -15.81 5.84 0.32
CA ASP A 34 -17.16 6.39 0.07
C ASP A 34 -17.26 7.22 -1.23
N GLY A 35 -16.59 6.77 -2.29
CA GLY A 35 -16.53 7.43 -3.60
C GLY A 35 -15.54 8.61 -3.69
N LEU A 36 -14.84 8.94 -2.60
CA LEU A 36 -13.81 9.98 -2.58
C LEU A 36 -12.43 9.36 -2.77
N VAL A 37 -11.72 9.82 -3.80
CA VAL A 37 -10.38 9.34 -4.15
C VAL A 37 -9.33 10.26 -3.55
N THR A 38 -8.36 9.69 -2.84
CA THR A 38 -7.20 10.40 -2.28
C THR A 38 -5.90 9.71 -2.71
N SER A 39 -4.88 10.51 -3.03
CA SER A 39 -3.54 10.01 -3.38
C SER A 39 -2.64 9.96 -2.14
N PHE A 40 -1.78 8.95 -2.04
CA PHE A 40 -0.79 8.83 -0.97
C PHE A 40 0.48 8.13 -1.45
N GLN A 41 1.55 8.26 -0.66
CA GLN A 41 2.81 7.56 -0.90
C GLN A 41 2.89 6.31 -0.02
N HIS A 42 3.14 5.15 -0.62
CA HIS A 42 3.45 3.91 0.06
C HIS A 42 4.97 3.71 0.07
N THR A 43 5.56 3.53 1.26
CA THR A 43 7.02 3.37 1.40
C THR A 43 7.38 1.92 1.73
N VAL A 44 8.29 1.36 0.95
CA VAL A 44 8.77 -0.04 1.05
C VAL A 44 10.30 -0.10 1.07
N ASN A 45 10.84 -1.28 1.36
CA ASN A 45 12.27 -1.53 1.14
C ASN A 45 12.55 -1.65 -0.38
N PRO A 46 13.76 -1.32 -0.85
CA PRO A 46 14.17 -1.65 -2.21
C PRO A 46 14.01 -3.14 -2.51
N GLY A 47 13.41 -3.48 -3.64
CA GLY A 47 13.11 -4.87 -4.04
C GLY A 47 11.77 -5.42 -3.53
N GLU A 48 11.06 -4.68 -2.68
CA GLU A 48 9.71 -5.01 -2.19
C GLU A 48 8.62 -4.19 -2.90
N GLU A 49 8.90 -3.64 -4.08
CA GLU A 49 7.95 -2.81 -4.83
C GLU A 49 6.74 -3.64 -5.27
N LEU A 50 5.56 -3.03 -5.10
CA LEU A 50 4.31 -3.62 -5.54
C LEU A 50 4.13 -3.42 -7.04
N LYS A 51 3.64 -4.45 -7.72
CA LYS A 51 3.23 -4.33 -9.13
C LYS A 51 2.03 -3.38 -9.23
N PRO A 52 1.91 -2.57 -10.30
CA PRO A 52 0.72 -1.77 -10.53
C PRO A 52 -0.55 -2.64 -10.55
N GLY A 53 -1.63 -2.13 -9.95
CA GLY A 53 -2.90 -2.86 -9.88
C GLY A 53 -3.69 -2.59 -8.59
N SER A 54 -4.75 -3.37 -8.38
CA SER A 54 -5.66 -3.20 -7.25
C SER A 54 -5.29 -4.08 -6.07
N TYR A 55 -5.27 -3.47 -4.90
CA TYR A 55 -4.87 -4.03 -3.61
C TYR A 55 -5.91 -3.72 -2.54
N ARG A 56 -5.81 -4.47 -1.45
CA ARG A 56 -6.53 -4.24 -0.19
C ARG A 56 -5.54 -4.16 0.97
N LEU A 57 -5.96 -3.56 2.07
CA LEU A 57 -5.19 -3.63 3.31
C LEU A 57 -5.26 -5.05 3.87
N SER A 58 -4.10 -5.60 4.17
CA SER A 58 -3.95 -6.83 4.96
C SER A 58 -4.34 -6.56 6.42
N PRO A 59 -4.91 -7.53 7.15
CA PRO A 59 -5.10 -7.43 8.59
C PRO A 59 -3.81 -7.10 9.36
N ALA A 60 -2.64 -7.49 8.82
CA ALA A 60 -1.32 -7.14 9.37
C ALA A 60 -1.03 -5.63 9.39
N SER A 61 -1.84 -4.81 8.71
CA SER A 61 -1.71 -3.34 8.75
C SER A 61 -2.17 -2.74 10.08
N PHE A 62 -2.93 -3.50 10.85
CA PHE A 62 -3.62 -3.01 12.05
C PHE A 62 -3.06 -3.64 13.31
N SER A 63 -3.08 -2.87 14.40
CA SER A 63 -2.75 -3.33 15.75
C SER A 63 -3.71 -2.72 16.75
N VAL A 64 -3.82 -3.31 17.94
CA VAL A 64 -4.55 -2.71 19.06
C VAL A 64 -3.54 -2.01 19.97
N GLN A 65 -3.66 -0.69 20.10
CA GLN A 65 -2.85 0.12 21.00
C GLN A 65 -3.75 0.90 21.95
N ASN A 66 -3.53 0.77 23.26
CA ASN A 66 -4.34 1.40 24.30
C ASN A 66 -5.85 1.16 24.15
N GLY A 67 -6.22 -0.08 23.79
CA GLY A 67 -7.62 -0.48 23.59
C GLY A 67 -8.28 0.05 22.32
N ARG A 68 -7.53 0.69 21.41
CA ARG A 68 -8.04 1.20 20.13
C ARG A 68 -7.37 0.49 18.95
N LEU A 69 -8.15 0.20 17.92
CA LEU A 69 -7.61 -0.28 16.65
C LEU A 69 -6.90 0.88 15.95
N GLN A 70 -5.64 0.69 15.60
CA GLN A 70 -4.82 1.67 14.90
C GLN A 70 -4.14 1.02 13.70
N MET A 71 -4.02 1.80 12.62
CA MET A 71 -3.23 1.41 11.44
C MET A 71 -1.84 2.03 11.56
N ASN A 72 -0.82 1.19 11.75
CA ASN A 72 0.56 1.67 11.97
C ASN A 72 1.35 1.72 10.66
N ARG A 73 1.21 0.68 9.83
CA ARG A 73 1.85 0.59 8.51
C ARG A 73 0.85 -0.06 7.55
N PRO A 74 0.57 0.53 6.39
CA PRO A 74 -0.21 -0.15 5.37
C PRO A 74 0.58 -1.36 4.85
N VAL A 75 0.02 -2.55 4.96
CA VAL A 75 0.52 -3.78 4.32
C VAL A 75 -0.51 -4.14 3.26
N LEU A 76 -0.09 -4.15 1.99
CA LEU A 76 -1.00 -4.31 0.87
C LEU A 76 -0.96 -5.74 0.32
N GLU A 77 -2.14 -6.32 0.10
CA GLU A 77 -2.31 -7.61 -0.56
C GLU A 77 -3.02 -7.43 -1.90
N PRO A 78 -2.61 -8.12 -2.97
CA PRO A 78 -3.32 -8.05 -4.25
C PRO A 78 -4.78 -8.47 -4.07
N MET A 79 -5.70 -7.68 -4.61
CA MET A 79 -7.07 -8.17 -4.79
C MET A 79 -7.04 -9.22 -5.88
N ARG A 80 -7.43 -10.45 -5.57
CA ARG A 80 -7.68 -11.45 -6.62
C ARG A 80 -8.68 -10.83 -7.59
N SER A 81 -8.35 -10.80 -8.88
CA SER A 81 -9.34 -10.44 -9.88
C SER A 81 -10.44 -11.51 -9.80
N ASN A 82 -11.64 -11.09 -9.44
CA ASN A 82 -12.83 -11.89 -9.72
C ASN A 82 -13.07 -11.84 -11.23
N ALA A 83 -12.17 -12.42 -12.03
CA ALA A 83 -12.47 -12.77 -13.39
C ALA A 83 -13.52 -13.89 -13.28
N SER A 84 -14.80 -13.53 -13.43
CA SER A 84 -15.85 -14.53 -13.66
C SER A 84 -15.42 -15.38 -14.85
N PRO A 85 -15.44 -16.72 -14.77
CA PRO A 85 -15.20 -17.53 -15.95
C PRO A 85 -16.32 -17.21 -16.94
N ALA A 86 -15.95 -16.63 -18.08
CA ALA A 86 -16.85 -16.50 -19.21
C ALA A 86 -17.30 -17.93 -19.56
N LYS A 87 -18.59 -18.21 -19.35
CA LYS A 87 -19.20 -19.45 -19.83
C LYS A 87 -19.05 -19.47 -21.35
N SER A 88 -18.31 -20.45 -21.86
CA SER A 88 -18.40 -20.90 -23.26
C SER A 88 -19.25 -22.16 -23.35
#